data_AF-A0A6N8BGH0-F1
#
_entry.id   AF-A0A6N8BGH0-F1
#
_cell.length_a   1.000
_cell.length_b   1.000
_cell.length_c   1.000
_cell.angle_alpha   90.00
_cell.angle_beta   90.00
_cell.angle_gamma   90.00
#
_symmetry.space_group_name_H-M   'P 1'
#
loop_
_entity.id
_entity.type
_entity.pdbx_description
1 polymer ?
#
loop_
_entity_poly.entity_id
_entity_poly.type
_entity_poly.pdbx_seq_one_letter_code
_entity_poly.pdbx_strand_id
1 'polypeptide(L)'
;MPPKTKFNKENIIEAAFEIAKENGFSAITARSVAKRLGSSVAPIYVNFETIENLIESVVQRVFAISNELMAKQTGPNIFENIGKASLEFARQYPVLFRELTMQPNQYMASYETVEKSMLEAMADDEAMLEWTMEERKRLLFKMRVFQTGLSAMVANGHIPPWLNERDVEELLMETGEDLLLVQKIKRGKNKQ
;
A
#
# COMPACT_ATOMS: atom_id res chain seq x y z
N MET A 1 11.29 -43.78 -4.77
CA MET A 1 10.97 -42.45 -4.23
C MET A 1 10.29 -41.64 -5.32
N PRO A 2 9.23 -40.88 -5.02
CA PRO A 2 8.69 -39.91 -5.98
C PRO A 2 9.82 -38.92 -6.36
N PRO A 3 9.89 -38.47 -7.62
CA PRO A 3 10.90 -37.47 -8.00
C PRO A 3 10.74 -36.25 -7.09
N LYS A 4 11.85 -35.78 -6.50
CA LYS A 4 11.86 -34.49 -5.78
C LYS A 4 11.36 -33.43 -6.74
N THR A 5 10.28 -32.72 -6.37
CA THR A 5 9.79 -31.62 -7.20
C THR A 5 10.93 -30.61 -7.36
N LYS A 6 11.29 -30.33 -8.62
CA LYS A 6 12.37 -29.38 -8.95
C LYS A 6 12.10 -27.97 -8.39
N PHE A 7 10.84 -27.64 -8.18
CA PHE A 7 10.38 -26.37 -7.64
C PHE A 7 9.73 -26.60 -6.28
N ASN A 8 10.13 -25.79 -5.30
CA ASN A 8 9.46 -25.72 -4.00
C ASN A 8 8.38 -24.62 -4.01
N LYS A 9 7.65 -24.52 -2.89
CA LYS A 9 6.57 -23.56 -2.71
C LYS A 9 7.05 -22.12 -2.92
N GLU A 10 8.23 -21.77 -2.42
CA GLU A 10 8.81 -20.43 -2.50
C GLU A 10 9.15 -20.04 -3.94
N ASN A 11 9.70 -20.97 -4.75
CA ASN A 11 9.95 -20.72 -6.17
C ASN A 11 8.66 -20.42 -6.94
N ILE A 12 7.57 -21.11 -6.60
CA ILE A 12 6.27 -20.92 -7.25
C ILE A 12 5.67 -19.57 -6.86
N ILE A 13 5.75 -19.19 -5.57
CA ILE A 13 5.30 -17.87 -5.08
C ILE A 13 6.10 -16.76 -5.74
N GLU A 14 7.43 -16.91 -5.88
CA GLU A 14 8.29 -15.95 -6.58
C GLU A 14 7.85 -15.74 -8.03
N ALA A 15 7.68 -16.84 -8.78
CA ALA A 15 7.27 -16.75 -10.17
C ALA A 15 5.89 -16.09 -10.33
N ALA A 16 4.95 -16.40 -9.43
CA ALA A 16 3.63 -15.80 -9.41
C ALA A 16 3.65 -14.33 -8.97
N PHE A 17 4.51 -13.97 -8.02
CA PHE A 17 4.73 -12.58 -7.59
C PHE A 17 5.27 -11.73 -8.74
N GLU A 18 6.26 -12.21 -9.49
CA GLU A 18 6.78 -11.47 -10.65
C GLU A 18 5.71 -11.30 -11.75
N ILE A 19 4.81 -12.27 -11.93
CA ILE A 19 3.63 -12.10 -12.81
C ILE A 19 2.72 -10.98 -12.30
N ALA A 20 2.42 -10.97 -10.99
CA ALA A 20 1.54 -9.98 -10.39
C ALA A 20 2.13 -8.58 -10.42
N LYS A 21 3.43 -8.45 -10.19
CA LYS A 21 4.18 -7.20 -10.29
C LYS A 21 4.08 -6.56 -11.67
N GLU A 22 4.08 -7.38 -12.72
CA GLU A 22 3.99 -6.93 -14.12
C GLU A 22 2.54 -6.71 -14.59
N ASN A 23 1.61 -7.58 -14.19
CA ASN A 23 0.30 -7.70 -14.84
C ASN A 23 -0.89 -7.81 -13.86
N GLY A 24 -0.66 -7.75 -12.56
CA GLY A 24 -1.68 -7.84 -11.52
C GLY A 24 -2.04 -9.27 -11.10
N PHE A 25 -2.80 -9.41 -10.02
CA PHE A 25 -3.12 -10.72 -9.43
C PHE A 25 -3.95 -11.60 -10.38
N SER A 26 -4.84 -10.98 -11.16
CA SER A 26 -5.66 -11.70 -12.15
C SER A 26 -4.86 -12.40 -13.26
N ALA A 27 -3.61 -11.97 -13.49
CA ALA A 27 -2.73 -12.61 -14.45
C ALA A 27 -2.13 -13.93 -13.94
N ILE A 28 -2.21 -14.21 -12.63
CA ILE A 28 -1.73 -15.45 -12.03
C ILE A 28 -2.66 -16.59 -12.44
N THR A 29 -2.15 -17.43 -13.33
CA THR A 29 -2.79 -18.69 -13.75
C THR A 29 -1.77 -19.83 -13.70
N ALA A 30 -2.23 -21.08 -13.56
CA ALA A 30 -1.36 -22.25 -13.60
C ALA A 30 -0.42 -22.23 -14.82
N ARG A 31 -0.96 -21.85 -16.00
CA ARG A 31 -0.22 -21.78 -17.25
C ARG A 31 0.83 -20.67 -17.24
N SER A 32 0.48 -19.47 -16.77
CA SER A 32 1.42 -18.34 -16.70
C SER A 32 2.60 -18.64 -15.77
N VAL A 33 2.33 -19.23 -14.61
CA VAL A 33 3.33 -19.59 -13.60
C VAL A 33 4.23 -20.71 -14.13
N ALA A 34 3.65 -21.76 -14.72
CA ALA A 34 4.41 -22.85 -15.34
C ALA A 34 5.30 -22.35 -16.48
N LYS A 35 4.79 -21.44 -17.33
CA LYS A 35 5.58 -20.81 -18.39
C LYS A 35 6.78 -20.04 -17.81
N ARG A 36 6.58 -19.25 -16.76
CA ARG A 36 7.66 -18.49 -16.11
C ARG A 36 8.68 -19.38 -15.41
N LEU A 37 8.25 -20.49 -14.81
CA LEU A 37 9.13 -21.49 -14.21
C LEU A 37 9.87 -22.37 -15.23
N GLY A 38 9.45 -22.37 -16.51
CA GLY A 38 9.93 -23.33 -17.50
C GLY A 38 9.56 -24.78 -17.15
N SER A 39 8.35 -24.98 -16.60
CA SER A 39 7.86 -26.26 -16.10
C SER A 39 6.48 -26.63 -16.68
N SER A 40 6.01 -27.85 -16.40
CA SER A 40 4.58 -28.16 -16.52
C SER A 40 3.79 -27.50 -15.37
N VAL A 41 2.46 -27.59 -15.41
CA VAL A 41 1.60 -27.11 -14.31
C VAL A 41 1.65 -28.02 -13.07
N ALA A 42 2.17 -29.25 -13.20
CA ALA A 42 2.13 -30.24 -12.14
C ALA A 42 2.80 -29.79 -10.82
N PRO A 43 3.98 -29.14 -10.81
CA PRO A 43 4.60 -28.66 -9.57
C PRO A 43 3.73 -27.66 -8.79
N ILE A 44 2.87 -26.91 -9.48
CA ILE A 44 1.97 -25.94 -8.85
C ILE A 44 0.93 -26.69 -8.02
N TYR A 45 0.22 -27.64 -8.64
CA TYR A 45 -0.82 -28.44 -7.98
C TYR A 45 -0.30 -29.44 -6.94
N VAL A 46 1.01 -29.72 -6.94
CA VAL A 46 1.66 -30.48 -5.85
C VAL A 46 1.85 -29.61 -4.61
N ASN A 47 1.99 -28.29 -4.75
CA ASN A 47 2.27 -27.37 -3.64
C ASN A 47 1.04 -26.55 -3.20
N PHE A 48 0.05 -26.39 -4.07
CA PHE A 48 -1.17 -25.61 -3.85
C PHE A 48 -2.38 -26.40 -4.32
N GLU A 49 -3.43 -26.45 -3.49
CA GLU A 49 -4.68 -27.13 -3.84
C GLU A 49 -5.38 -26.44 -5.02
N THR A 50 -5.37 -25.10 -5.01
CA THR A 50 -5.97 -24.27 -6.05
C THR A 50 -5.05 -23.12 -6.46
N ILE A 51 -5.38 -22.46 -7.58
CA ILE A 51 -4.66 -21.25 -7.99
C ILE A 51 -4.99 -20.10 -7.05
N GLU A 52 -6.18 -20.09 -6.48
CA GLU A 52 -6.62 -19.12 -5.49
C GLU A 52 -5.72 -19.16 -4.24
N ASN A 53 -5.34 -20.34 -3.74
CA ASN A 53 -4.41 -20.43 -2.60
C ASN A 53 -2.98 -19.94 -2.95
N LEU A 54 -2.56 -20.07 -4.20
CA LEU A 54 -1.32 -19.46 -4.68
C LEU A 54 -1.45 -17.93 -4.70
N ILE A 55 -2.56 -17.40 -5.22
CA ILE A 55 -2.82 -15.95 -5.23
C ILE A 55 -2.83 -15.39 -3.79
N GLU A 56 -3.49 -16.06 -2.85
CA GLU A 56 -3.49 -15.67 -1.43
C GLU A 56 -2.07 -15.62 -0.85
N SER A 57 -1.22 -16.59 -1.20
CA SER A 57 0.19 -16.59 -0.76
C SER A 57 1.00 -15.45 -1.37
N VAL A 58 0.70 -15.08 -2.62
CA VAL A 58 1.32 -13.91 -3.28
C VAL A 58 0.82 -12.60 -2.63
N VAL A 59 -0.47 -12.50 -2.32
CA VAL A 59 -1.04 -11.34 -1.61
C VAL A 59 -0.39 -11.16 -0.23
N GLN A 60 -0.21 -12.24 0.54
CA GLN A 60 0.51 -12.21 1.82
C GLN A 60 1.93 -11.68 1.65
N ARG A 61 2.63 -12.12 0.60
CA ARG A 61 3.97 -11.61 0.27
C ARG A 61 3.94 -10.12 -0.09
N VAL A 62 2.96 -9.65 -0.84
CA VAL A 62 2.81 -8.22 -1.18
C VAL A 62 2.60 -7.38 0.09
N PHE A 63 1.77 -7.84 1.03
CA PHE A 63 1.60 -7.15 2.31
C PHE A 63 2.86 -7.21 3.20
N ALA A 64 3.63 -8.31 3.16
CA ALA A 64 4.91 -8.37 3.84
C ALA A 64 5.89 -7.30 3.31
N ILE A 65 5.96 -7.13 1.99
CA ILE A 65 6.75 -6.06 1.36
C ILE A 65 6.26 -4.68 1.82
N SER A 66 4.95 -4.45 1.84
CA SER A 66 4.38 -3.18 2.33
C SER A 66 4.76 -2.91 3.79
N ASN A 67 4.78 -3.95 4.64
CA ASN A 67 5.19 -3.84 6.03
C ASN A 67 6.70 -3.59 6.17
N GLU A 68 7.53 -4.20 5.33
CA GLU A 68 8.97 -3.92 5.29
C GLU A 68 9.26 -2.49 4.85
N LEU A 69 8.54 -1.97 3.85
CA LEU A 69 8.65 -0.57 3.43
C LEU A 69 8.23 0.38 4.55
N MET A 70 7.19 0.04 5.31
CA MET A 70 6.76 0.80 6.49
C MET A 70 7.81 0.77 7.60
N ALA A 71 8.36 -0.40 7.92
CA ALA A 71 9.33 -0.58 8.99
C ALA A 71 10.67 0.15 8.73
N LYS A 72 10.98 0.47 7.47
CA LYS A 72 12.14 1.28 7.09
C LYS A 72 11.95 2.77 7.36
N GLN A 73 10.72 3.24 7.58
CA GLN A 73 10.45 4.65 7.81
C GLN A 73 10.71 5.03 9.26
N THR A 74 11.36 6.18 9.45
CA THR A 74 11.79 6.70 10.77
C THR A 74 11.37 8.15 10.98
N GLY A 75 10.28 8.56 10.32
CA GLY A 75 9.68 9.87 10.46
C GLY A 75 9.10 10.13 11.86
N PRO A 76 8.87 11.41 12.19
CA PRO A 76 8.43 11.88 13.51
C PRO A 76 7.01 11.43 13.87
N ASN A 77 6.18 11.06 12.90
CA ASN A 77 4.82 10.59 13.15
C ASN A 77 4.40 9.49 12.17
N ILE A 78 3.31 8.80 12.51
CA ILE A 78 2.80 7.67 11.73
C ILE A 78 2.32 8.08 10.33
N PHE A 79 1.80 9.30 10.15
CA PHE A 79 1.31 9.78 8.86
C PHE A 79 2.43 9.99 7.85
N GLU A 80 3.56 10.54 8.30
CA GLU A 80 4.77 10.67 7.49
C GLU A 80 5.28 9.29 7.04
N ASN A 81 5.36 8.35 7.97
CA ASN A 81 5.81 6.98 7.68
C ASN A 81 4.87 6.30 6.67
N ILE A 82 3.56 6.41 6.86
CA ILE A 82 2.57 5.88 5.91
C ILE A 82 2.73 6.53 4.54
N GLY A 83 2.87 7.86 4.50
CA GLY A 83 3.03 8.63 3.28
C GLY A 83 4.24 8.18 2.46
N LYS A 84 5.42 8.15 3.09
CA LYS A 84 6.69 7.73 2.46
C LYS A 84 6.65 6.29 2.00
N ALA A 85 6.21 5.37 2.85
CA ALA A 85 6.08 3.96 2.47
C ALA A 85 5.11 3.76 1.30
N SER A 86 4.01 4.52 1.26
CA SER A 86 3.02 4.45 0.17
C SER A 86 3.56 5.00 -1.15
N LEU A 87 4.33 6.11 -1.11
CA LEU A 87 5.01 6.63 -2.30
C LEU A 87 6.03 5.63 -2.84
N GLU A 88 6.80 5.00 -1.95
CA GLU A 88 7.80 4.02 -2.35
C GLU A 88 7.16 2.75 -2.93
N PHE A 89 6.08 2.25 -2.31
CA PHE A 89 5.33 1.13 -2.86
C PHE A 89 4.72 1.46 -4.23
N ALA A 90 4.16 2.66 -4.39
CA ALA A 90 3.62 3.13 -5.67
C ALA A 90 4.69 3.22 -6.78
N ARG A 91 5.92 3.59 -6.43
CA ARG A 91 7.06 3.67 -7.35
C ARG A 91 7.59 2.29 -7.74
N GLN A 92 7.82 1.41 -6.77
CA GLN A 92 8.42 0.10 -7.00
C GLN A 92 7.42 -0.93 -7.58
N TYR A 93 6.14 -0.82 -7.21
CA TYR A 93 5.09 -1.79 -7.54
C TYR A 93 3.83 -1.11 -8.10
N PRO A 94 3.94 -0.32 -9.18
CA PRO A 94 2.85 0.54 -9.67
C PRO A 94 1.58 -0.24 -10.07
N VAL A 95 1.72 -1.43 -10.65
CA VAL A 95 0.58 -2.29 -11.03
C VAL A 95 -0.19 -2.75 -9.80
N LEU A 96 0.53 -3.26 -8.80
CA LEU A 96 -0.05 -3.72 -7.54
C LEU A 96 -0.66 -2.56 -6.74
N PHE A 97 0.00 -1.40 -6.71
CA PHE A 97 -0.56 -0.20 -6.07
C PHE A 97 -1.92 0.15 -6.68
N ARG A 98 -2.02 0.22 -8.02
CA ARG A 98 -3.30 0.52 -8.68
C ARG A 98 -4.37 -0.51 -8.36
N GLU A 99 -4.04 -1.80 -8.44
CA GLU A 99 -4.98 -2.88 -8.20
C GLU A 99 -5.48 -2.93 -6.75
N LEU A 100 -4.64 -2.56 -5.78
CA LEU A 100 -5.00 -2.55 -4.36
C LEU A 100 -5.73 -1.28 -3.92
N THR A 101 -5.49 -0.13 -4.59
CA THR A 101 -5.96 1.17 -4.09
C THR A 101 -7.01 1.86 -4.95
N MET A 102 -7.05 1.59 -6.26
CA MET A 102 -7.95 2.29 -7.20
C MET A 102 -9.22 1.51 -7.51
N GLN A 103 -9.29 0.24 -7.12
CA GLN A 103 -10.43 -0.63 -7.36
C GLN A 103 -10.84 -1.29 -6.04
N PRO A 104 -12.13 -1.65 -5.85
CA PRO A 104 -12.53 -2.53 -4.77
C PRO A 104 -11.71 -3.81 -4.83
N ASN A 105 -11.04 -4.15 -3.73
CA ASN A 105 -10.15 -5.28 -3.67
C ASN A 105 -10.43 -6.10 -2.41
N GLN A 106 -10.75 -7.39 -2.59
CA GLN A 106 -11.15 -8.29 -1.51
C GLN A 106 -10.05 -8.53 -0.46
N TYR A 107 -8.79 -8.25 -0.80
CA TYR A 107 -7.66 -8.44 0.10
C TYR A 107 -7.45 -7.25 1.04
N MET A 108 -8.08 -6.11 0.78
CA MET A 108 -7.93 -4.89 1.56
C MET A 108 -8.91 -4.85 2.74
N ALA A 109 -8.44 -4.33 3.88
CA ALA A 109 -9.30 -4.04 5.01
C ALA A 109 -10.38 -3.00 4.65
N SER A 110 -11.52 -3.06 5.34
CA SER A 110 -12.61 -2.09 5.12
C SER A 110 -12.18 -0.67 5.45
N TYR A 111 -12.86 0.31 4.85
CA TYR A 111 -12.62 1.72 5.13
C TYR A 111 -12.72 2.02 6.63
N GLU A 112 -13.75 1.50 7.30
CA GLU A 112 -14.04 1.72 8.72
C GLU A 112 -12.95 1.15 9.61
N THR A 113 -12.40 -0.01 9.25
CA THR A 113 -11.31 -0.65 10.00
C THR A 113 -10.06 0.22 9.97
N VAL A 114 -9.67 0.70 8.78
CA VAL A 114 -8.52 1.59 8.62
C VAL A 114 -8.77 2.95 9.27
N GLU A 115 -9.96 3.53 9.07
CA GLU A 115 -10.34 4.82 9.66
C GLU A 115 -10.27 4.75 11.19
N LYS A 116 -10.83 3.71 11.81
CA LYS A 116 -10.82 3.54 13.27
C LYS A 116 -9.39 3.54 13.82
N SER A 117 -8.50 2.72 13.26
CA SER A 117 -7.11 2.63 13.71
C SER A 117 -6.37 3.96 13.58
N MET A 118 -6.60 4.71 12.50
CA MET A 118 -5.98 6.03 12.31
C MET A 118 -6.54 7.06 13.29
N LEU A 119 -7.85 7.05 13.56
CA LEU A 119 -8.46 7.98 14.51
C LEU A 119 -8.02 7.72 15.94
N GLU A 120 -7.80 6.46 16.32
CA GLU A 120 -7.19 6.10 17.61
C GLU A 120 -5.78 6.68 17.70
N ALA A 121 -4.93 6.48 16.68
CA ALA A 121 -3.60 7.08 16.64
C ALA A 121 -3.61 8.62 16.71
N MET A 122 -4.58 9.29 16.06
CA MET A 122 -4.75 10.74 16.16
C MET A 122 -5.27 11.21 17.52
N ALA A 123 -5.99 10.36 18.25
CA ALA A 123 -6.47 10.71 19.58
C ALA A 123 -5.35 10.69 20.62
N ASP A 124 -4.34 9.86 20.40
CA ASP A 124 -3.16 9.73 21.26
C ASP A 124 -2.08 10.80 20.96
N ASP A 125 -2.22 11.56 19.88
CA ASP A 125 -1.31 12.66 19.52
C ASP A 125 -1.59 13.93 20.37
N GLU A 126 -0.56 14.41 21.08
CA GLU A 126 -0.64 15.60 21.94
C GLU A 126 -1.18 16.84 21.21
N ALA A 127 -0.86 17.00 19.92
CA ALA A 127 -1.33 18.13 19.11
C ALA A 127 -2.86 18.09 18.87
N MET A 128 -3.48 16.94 19.12
CA MET A 128 -4.88 16.67 18.81
C MET A 128 -5.72 16.20 20.01
N LEU A 129 -5.21 16.20 21.25
CA LEU A 129 -5.94 15.73 22.43
C LEU A 129 -7.34 16.36 22.59
N GLU A 130 -7.45 17.67 22.39
CA GLU A 130 -8.74 18.40 22.52
C GLU A 130 -9.62 18.37 21.25
N TRP A 131 -9.21 17.65 20.20
CA TRP A 131 -9.95 17.65 18.94
C TRP A 131 -11.18 16.75 19.05
N THR A 132 -12.28 17.18 18.43
CA THR A 132 -13.46 16.34 18.29
C THR A 132 -13.20 15.23 17.27
N MET A 133 -14.01 14.17 17.35
CA MET A 133 -13.97 13.08 16.39
C MET A 133 -14.20 13.57 14.96
N GLU A 134 -15.12 14.52 14.75
CA GLU A 134 -15.42 15.06 13.42
C GLU A 134 -14.20 15.77 12.83
N GLU A 135 -13.46 16.54 13.62
CA GLU A 135 -12.29 17.27 13.14
C GLU A 135 -11.14 16.34 12.77
N ARG A 136 -10.91 15.30 13.58
CA ARG A 136 -9.93 14.24 13.24
C ARG A 136 -10.32 13.53 11.96
N LYS A 137 -11.60 13.14 11.80
CA LYS A 137 -12.11 12.53 10.55
C LYS A 137 -11.91 13.42 9.34
N ARG A 138 -12.23 14.71 9.44
CA ARG A 138 -12.08 15.65 8.32
C ARG A 138 -10.62 15.90 7.96
N LEU A 139 -9.72 15.98 8.94
CA LEU A 139 -8.29 16.09 8.67
C LEU A 139 -7.76 14.82 8.02
N LEU A 140 -8.04 13.65 8.62
CA LEU A 140 -7.64 12.34 8.11
C LEU A 140 -8.08 12.14 6.66
N PHE A 141 -9.33 12.45 6.34
CA PHE A 141 -9.85 12.29 5.00
C PHE A 141 -9.12 13.18 3.98
N LYS A 142 -8.83 14.45 4.31
CA LYS A 142 -8.07 15.34 3.42
C LYS A 142 -6.65 14.85 3.18
N MET A 143 -5.95 14.47 4.25
CA MET A 143 -4.59 13.92 4.15
C MET A 143 -4.60 12.65 3.30
N ARG A 144 -5.56 11.74 3.53
CA ARG A 144 -5.71 10.50 2.76
C ARG A 144 -5.98 10.75 1.29
N VAL A 145 -6.90 11.68 0.95
CA VAL A 145 -7.20 12.05 -0.44
C VAL A 145 -5.94 12.56 -1.14
N PHE A 146 -5.20 13.47 -0.51
CA PHE A 146 -3.99 14.01 -1.09
C PHE A 146 -2.90 12.94 -1.24
N GLN A 147 -2.61 12.18 -0.19
CA GLN A 147 -1.62 11.11 -0.20
C GLN A 147 -1.94 10.05 -1.26
N THR A 148 -3.20 9.58 -1.32
CA THR A 148 -3.62 8.57 -2.31
C THR A 148 -3.54 9.13 -3.72
N GLY A 149 -3.95 10.39 -3.93
CA GLY A 149 -3.84 11.07 -5.22
C GLY A 149 -2.39 11.24 -5.69
N LEU A 150 -1.49 11.63 -4.79
CA LEU A 150 -0.08 11.78 -5.10
C LEU A 150 0.58 10.44 -5.41
N SER A 151 0.34 9.41 -4.59
CA SER A 151 0.82 8.04 -4.86
C SER A 151 0.25 7.47 -6.17
N ALA A 152 -1.00 7.80 -6.51
CA ALA A 152 -1.58 7.47 -7.80
C ALA A 152 -0.87 8.17 -8.98
N MET A 153 -0.47 9.43 -8.82
CA MET A 153 0.32 10.13 -9.83
C MET A 153 1.71 9.49 -9.99
N VAL A 154 2.36 9.10 -8.89
CA VAL A 154 3.63 8.35 -8.93
C VAL A 154 3.46 7.03 -9.68
N ALA A 155 2.49 6.20 -9.30
CA ALA A 155 2.26 4.89 -9.91
C ALA A 155 1.92 4.97 -11.42
N ASN A 156 1.35 6.09 -11.87
CA ASN A 156 0.99 6.32 -13.27
C ASN A 156 2.05 7.08 -14.07
N GLY A 157 3.16 7.51 -13.45
CA GLY A 157 4.18 8.33 -14.13
C GLY A 157 3.68 9.73 -14.49
N HIS A 158 2.73 10.28 -13.73
CA HIS A 158 2.15 11.61 -13.93
C HIS A 158 2.84 12.70 -13.10
N ILE A 159 4.01 12.42 -12.51
CA ILE A 159 4.79 13.42 -11.79
C ILE A 159 5.42 14.39 -12.80
N PRO A 160 5.21 15.72 -12.63
CA PRO A 160 5.84 16.71 -13.49
C PRO A 160 7.37 16.61 -13.50
N PRO A 161 8.05 16.87 -14.64
CA PRO A 161 9.51 16.71 -14.75
C PRO A 161 10.36 17.59 -13.82
N TRP A 162 9.77 18.64 -13.23
CA TRP A 162 10.45 19.55 -12.30
C TRP A 162 10.41 19.07 -10.84
N LEU A 163 9.66 18.00 -10.54
CA LEU A 163 9.64 17.35 -9.23
C LEU A 163 10.45 16.05 -9.30
N ASN A 164 11.56 15.99 -8.56
CA ASN A 164 12.25 14.74 -8.32
C ASN A 164 11.57 13.95 -7.18
N GLU A 165 12.07 12.75 -6.88
CA GLU A 165 11.46 11.86 -5.87
C GLU A 165 11.44 12.47 -4.46
N ARG A 166 12.50 13.18 -4.09
CA ARG A 166 12.59 13.87 -2.81
C ARG A 166 11.62 15.05 -2.76
N ASP A 167 11.48 15.80 -3.84
CA ASP A 167 10.53 16.92 -3.89
C ASP A 167 9.08 16.43 -3.74
N VAL A 168 8.75 15.24 -4.27
CA VAL A 168 7.42 14.61 -4.10
C VAL A 168 7.17 14.24 -2.64
N GLU A 169 8.17 13.70 -1.94
CA GLU A 169 8.05 13.42 -0.50
C GLU A 169 7.93 14.70 0.33
N GLU A 170 8.74 15.72 0.03
CA GLU A 170 8.69 17.02 0.70
C GLU A 170 7.31 17.69 0.50
N LEU A 171 6.75 17.65 -0.71
CA LEU A 171 5.40 18.14 -1.01
C LEU A 171 4.32 17.42 -0.20
N LEU A 172 4.47 16.12 0.02
CA LEU A 172 3.56 15.34 0.86
C LEU A 172 3.58 15.83 2.31
N MET A 173 4.76 16.12 2.84
CA MET A 173 4.93 16.61 4.21
C MET A 173 4.39 18.03 4.35
N GLU A 174 4.81 18.93 3.45
CA GLU A 174 4.35 20.33 3.40
C GLU A 174 2.82 20.40 3.39
N THR A 175 2.17 19.62 2.51
CA THR A 175 0.70 19.63 2.42
C THR A 175 0.05 19.10 3.70
N GLY A 176 0.64 18.10 4.35
CA GLY A 176 0.17 17.59 5.64
C GLY A 176 0.23 18.64 6.75
N GLU A 177 1.35 19.36 6.84
CA GLU A 177 1.56 20.45 7.80
C GLU A 177 0.59 21.62 7.55
N ASP A 178 0.40 22.01 6.30
CA ASP A 178 -0.54 23.06 5.90
C ASP A 178 -1.98 22.71 6.31
N LEU A 179 -2.41 21.47 6.04
CA LEU A 179 -3.75 21.01 6.42
C LEU A 179 -3.95 21.03 7.93
N LEU A 180 -2.94 20.60 8.69
CA LEU A 180 -2.94 20.63 10.16
C LEU A 180 -3.01 22.08 10.68
N LEU A 181 -2.19 22.97 10.14
CA LEU A 181 -2.15 24.39 10.52
C LEU A 181 -3.50 25.07 10.25
N VAL A 182 -4.07 24.89 9.06
CA VAL A 182 -5.38 25.45 8.69
C VAL A 182 -6.48 24.96 9.65
N GLN A 183 -6.45 23.69 10.05
CA GLN A 183 -7.42 23.15 10.99
C GLN A 183 -7.26 23.76 12.39
N LYS A 184 -6.02 23.97 12.87
CA LYS A 184 -5.73 24.66 14.14
C LYS A 184 -6.25 26.11 14.12
N ILE A 185 -6.04 26.84 13.02
CA ILE A 185 -6.54 28.22 12.86
C ILE A 185 -8.08 28.27 12.92
N LYS A 186 -8.77 27.35 12.23
CA LYS A 186 -10.24 27.28 12.26
C LYS A 186 -10.76 27.03 13.68
N ARG A 187 -10.10 26.15 14.43
CA ARG A 187 -10.42 25.90 15.84
C ARG A 187 -10.21 27.13 16.71
N GLY A 188 -9.10 27.85 16.53
CA GLY A 188 -8.82 29.09 17.25
C GLY A 188 -9.88 30.18 17.02
N LYS A 189 -10.38 30.31 15.79
CA LYS A 189 -11.46 31.25 15.44
C LYS A 189 -12.83 30.86 16.02
N ASN A 190 -13.09 29.56 16.21
CA ASN A 190 -14.35 29.08 16.79
C ASN A 190 -14.36 29.11 18.33
N LYS A 191 -13.21 29.35 18.98
CA LYS A 191 -13.06 29.51 20.44
C LYS A 191 -13.10 30.98 20.88
N GLN A 192 -13.15 31.94 19.95
CA GLN A 192 -13.36 33.39 20.20
C GLN A 192 -14.83 33.75 19.98
#